data_AF-R7SXG2-F1
#
_entry.id   AF-R7SXG2-F1
#
_cell.length_a   1.000
_cell.length_b   1.000
_cell.length_c   1.000
_cell.angle_alpha   90.00
_cell.angle_beta   90.00
_cell.angle_gamma   90.00
#
_symmetry.space_group_name_H-M   'P 1'
#
loop_
_entity.id
_entity.type
_entity.pdbx_description
1 polymer ?
#
loop_
_entity_poly.entity_id
_entity_poly.type
_entity_poly.pdbx_seq_one_letter_code
_entity_poly.pdbx_strand_id
1 'polypeptide(L)'
;KASEPPKYKGNKGSDITLEQWLQKMGLWFRVQNITTDNDKITLALMYLEGGAHDYVEDYVETASNGGTLGSWTNFVNRLKAGYRQLAPEKTAQTSLE
;
A
#
# COMPACT_ATOMS: atom_id res chain seq x y z
N LYS A 1 11.85 -10.83 16.73
CA LYS A 1 10.98 -9.64 16.61
C LYS A 1 10.69 -9.42 15.13
N ALA A 2 9.46 -9.07 14.74
CA ALA A 2 9.24 -8.64 13.35
C ALA A 2 10.02 -7.35 13.13
N SER A 3 10.79 -7.29 12.04
CA SER A 3 11.50 -6.08 11.64
C SER A 3 10.52 -5.06 11.07
N GLU A 4 10.87 -3.79 11.21
CA GLU A 4 10.17 -2.69 10.57
C GLU A 4 10.03 -2.95 9.05
N PRO A 5 8.87 -2.67 8.45
CA PRO A 5 8.66 -2.85 7.02
C PRO A 5 9.55 -1.89 6.21
N PRO A 6 10.06 -2.29 5.04
CA PRO A 6 10.81 -1.38 4.18
C PRO A 6 9.89 -0.32 3.57
N LYS A 7 10.48 0.77 3.07
CA LYS A 7 9.77 1.73 2.23
C LYS A 7 9.34 1.08 0.91
N TYR A 8 8.19 1.49 0.39
CA TYR A 8 7.66 1.01 -0.87
C TYR A 8 7.45 2.16 -1.85
N LYS A 9 8.17 2.11 -2.97
CA LYS A 9 8.19 3.14 -4.01
C LYS A 9 7.23 2.87 -5.19
N GLY A 10 6.61 1.70 -5.20
CA GLY A 10 5.89 1.16 -6.35
C GLY A 10 6.74 0.21 -7.20
N ASN A 11 6.18 -0.26 -8.33
CA ASN A 11 6.76 -1.33 -9.16
C ASN A 11 8.13 -1.01 -9.75
N LYS A 12 8.41 0.29 -9.96
CA LYS A 12 9.74 0.75 -10.36
C LYS A 12 10.44 1.28 -9.12
N GLY A 13 11.51 0.60 -8.70
CA GLY A 13 12.37 1.05 -7.61
C GLY A 13 12.08 0.46 -6.23
N SER A 14 11.20 -0.54 -6.10
CA SER A 14 11.06 -1.33 -4.88
C SER A 14 11.67 -2.71 -5.04
N ASP A 15 12.39 -3.18 -4.01
CA ASP A 15 12.99 -4.52 -3.98
C ASP A 15 11.98 -5.64 -3.70
N ILE A 16 10.74 -5.28 -3.31
CA ILE A 16 9.67 -6.20 -2.96
C ILE A 16 8.37 -5.84 -3.67
N THR A 17 7.49 -6.83 -3.85
CA THR A 17 6.16 -6.62 -4.43
C THR A 17 5.22 -5.92 -3.43
N LEU A 18 4.15 -5.30 -3.94
CA LEU A 18 3.09 -4.73 -3.11
C LEU A 18 2.52 -5.76 -2.12
N GLU A 19 2.32 -7.01 -2.56
CA GLU A 19 1.77 -8.06 -1.70
C GLU A 19 2.71 -8.43 -0.55
N GLN A 20 4.01 -8.56 -0.84
CA GLN A 20 5.02 -8.81 0.17
C GLN A 20 5.12 -7.65 1.16
N TRP A 21 5.02 -6.41 0.66
CA TRP A 21 5.01 -5.22 1.52
C TRP A 21 3.79 -5.20 2.44
N LEU A 22 2.58 -5.45 1.90
CA LEU A 22 1.35 -5.53 2.68
C LEU A 22 1.39 -6.62 3.76
N GLN A 23 1.98 -7.79 3.45
CA GLN A 23 2.19 -8.86 4.44
C GLN A 23 3.11 -8.40 5.58
N LYS A 24 4.22 -7.73 5.26
CA LYS A 24 5.15 -7.18 6.26
C LYS A 24 4.48 -6.10 7.12
N MET A 25 3.73 -5.19 6.51
CA MET A 25 2.93 -4.19 7.23
C MET A 25 1.94 -4.84 8.20
N GLY A 26 1.19 -5.86 7.74
CA GLY A 26 0.24 -6.58 8.59
C GLY A 26 0.88 -7.28 9.80
N LEU A 27 2.04 -7.91 9.60
CA LEU A 27 2.81 -8.48 10.71
C LEU A 27 3.30 -7.40 11.68
N TRP A 28 3.75 -6.26 11.16
CA TRP A 28 4.23 -5.16 11.97
C TRP A 28 3.13 -4.49 12.78
N PHE A 29 1.94 -4.27 12.20
CA PHE A 29 0.76 -3.79 12.93
C PHE A 29 0.44 -4.67 14.13
N ARG A 30 0.51 -6.00 13.96
CA ARG A 30 0.29 -6.95 15.05
C ARG A 30 1.34 -6.80 16.17
N VAL A 31 2.61 -6.59 15.82
CA VAL A 31 3.69 -6.39 16.81
C VAL A 31 3.57 -5.05 17.54
N GLN A 32 3.10 -4.01 16.84
CA GLN A 32 2.91 -2.66 17.41
C GLN A 32 1.53 -2.48 18.06
N ASN A 33 0.67 -3.51 18.06
CA ASN A 33 -0.71 -3.47 18.55
C ASN A 33 -1.56 -2.35 17.88
N ILE A 34 -1.33 -2.13 16.58
CA ILE A 34 -2.11 -1.17 15.78
C ILE A 34 -3.39 -1.86 15.31
N THR A 35 -4.52 -1.44 15.85
CA THR A 35 -5.81 -2.15 15.68
C THR A 35 -6.79 -1.39 14.80
N THR A 36 -6.78 -0.06 14.86
CA THR A 36 -7.72 0.78 14.10
C THR A 36 -7.27 0.90 12.64
N ASP A 37 -8.24 0.99 11.73
CA ASP A 37 -7.93 1.15 10.31
C ASP A 37 -7.30 2.52 10.03
N ASN A 38 -7.72 3.56 10.73
CA ASN A 38 -7.14 4.90 10.58
C ASN A 38 -5.64 4.90 10.91
N ASP A 39 -5.24 4.24 12.01
CA ASP A 39 -3.84 4.14 12.40
C ASP A 39 -3.04 3.26 11.42
N LYS A 40 -3.62 2.13 10.96
CA LYS A 40 -2.97 1.28 9.96
C LYS A 40 -2.71 2.04 8.66
N ILE A 41 -3.69 2.81 8.19
CA ILE A 41 -3.57 3.58 6.95
C ILE A 41 -2.53 4.69 7.15
N THR A 42 -2.65 5.49 8.21
CA THR A 42 -1.67 6.56 8.55
C THR A 42 -0.25 6.01 8.58
N LEU A 43 -0.07 4.86 9.23
CA LEU A 43 1.21 4.21 9.35
C LEU A 43 1.71 3.66 8.00
N ALA A 44 0.84 3.08 7.18
CA ALA A 44 1.20 2.65 5.83
C ALA A 44 1.63 3.82 4.93
N LEU A 45 0.95 4.97 5.00
CA LEU A 45 1.27 6.17 4.22
C LEU A 45 2.70 6.64 4.51
N MET A 46 3.15 6.61 5.78
CA MET A 46 4.51 6.98 6.15
C MET A 46 5.59 6.09 5.52
N TYR A 47 5.24 4.90 5.02
CA TYR A 47 6.17 3.95 4.40
C TYR A 47 6.01 3.87 2.88
N LEU A 48 5.08 4.63 2.31
CA LEU A 48 5.02 4.84 0.87
C LEU A 48 5.96 5.97 0.47
N GLU A 49 6.62 5.81 -0.67
CA GLU A 49 7.48 6.81 -1.28
C GLU A 49 7.26 6.85 -2.79
N GLY A 50 7.81 7.87 -3.45
CA GLY A 50 7.78 8.01 -4.91
C GLY A 50 6.37 7.85 -5.51
N GLY A 51 6.28 7.17 -6.65
CA GLY A 51 5.00 7.04 -7.37
C GLY A 51 3.90 6.31 -6.60
N ALA A 52 4.23 5.49 -5.60
CA ALA A 52 3.22 4.88 -4.73
C ALA A 52 2.63 5.88 -3.73
N HIS A 53 3.45 6.81 -3.23
CA HIS A 53 3.00 7.90 -2.36
C HIS A 53 2.17 8.91 -3.16
N ASP A 54 2.64 9.31 -4.35
CA ASP A 54 1.95 10.26 -5.22
C ASP A 54 0.55 9.74 -5.63
N TYR A 55 0.39 8.42 -5.83
CA TYR A 55 -0.89 7.83 -6.22
C TYR A 55 -1.98 7.88 -5.13
N VAL A 56 -1.58 8.01 -3.87
CA VAL A 56 -2.49 8.08 -2.70
C VAL A 56 -2.37 9.43 -1.98
N GLU A 57 -1.96 10.48 -2.68
CA GLU A 57 -1.79 11.83 -2.12
C GLU A 57 -3.06 12.32 -1.40
N ASP A 58 -4.25 11.96 -1.90
CA ASP A 58 -5.54 12.29 -1.26
C ASP A 58 -5.67 11.73 0.16
N TYR A 59 -5.15 10.52 0.40
CA TYR A 59 -5.08 9.95 1.74
C TYR A 59 -4.06 10.69 2.61
N VAL A 60 -2.93 11.12 2.04
CA VAL A 60 -1.88 11.85 2.77
C VAL A 60 -2.41 13.20 3.25
N GLU A 61 -3.09 13.95 2.37
CA GLU A 61 -3.73 15.22 2.71
C GLU A 61 -4.82 15.02 3.77
N THR A 62 -5.69 14.03 3.58
CA THR A 62 -6.75 13.71 4.54
C THR A 62 -6.17 13.37 5.93
N ALA A 63 -5.13 12.54 5.99
CA ALA A 63 -4.48 12.16 7.24
C ALA A 63 -3.83 13.37 7.93
N SER A 64 -3.14 14.21 7.16
CA SER A 64 -2.47 15.42 7.66
C SER A 64 -3.45 16.43 8.25
N ASN A 65 -4.69 16.45 7.76
CA ASN A 65 -5.77 17.28 8.27
C ASN A 65 -6.56 16.63 9.42
N GLY A 66 -6.16 15.44 9.90
CA GLY A 66 -6.87 14.70 10.94
C GLY A 66 -8.22 14.12 10.48
N GLY A 67 -8.42 13.98 9.17
CA GLY A 67 -9.63 13.42 8.58
C GLY A 67 -9.72 11.89 8.73
N THR A 68 -10.93 11.37 8.51
CA THR A 68 -11.20 9.93 8.55
C THR A 68 -10.76 9.27 7.23
N LEU A 69 -9.87 8.30 7.31
CA LEU A 69 -9.29 7.61 6.14
C LEU A 69 -10.11 6.41 5.64
N GLY A 70 -11.17 6.05 6.37
CA GLY A 70 -12.02 4.91 6.03
C GLY A 70 -11.42 3.57 6.43
N SER A 71 -11.67 2.52 5.64
CA SER A 71 -11.27 1.15 5.98
C SER A 71 -9.93 0.76 5.36
N TRP A 72 -9.17 -0.07 6.06
CA TRP A 72 -7.91 -0.63 5.58
C TRP A 72 -8.10 -1.38 4.25
N THR A 73 -9.22 -2.11 4.13
CA THR A 73 -9.57 -2.84 2.90
C THR A 73 -9.72 -1.91 1.70
N ASN A 74 -10.36 -0.74 1.85
CA ASN A 74 -10.52 0.21 0.75
C ASN A 74 -9.18 0.78 0.30
N PHE A 75 -8.33 1.15 1.26
CA PHE A 75 -6.98 1.60 0.99
C PHE A 75 -6.14 0.56 0.23
N VAL A 76 -6.16 -0.70 0.68
CA VAL A 76 -5.44 -1.80 0.00
C VAL A 76 -5.98 -2.04 -1.41
N ASN A 77 -7.30 -2.00 -1.60
CA ASN A 77 -7.90 -2.14 -2.92
C ASN A 77 -7.47 -1.02 -3.86
N ARG A 78 -7.37 0.22 -3.35
CA ARG A 78 -6.86 1.37 -4.11
C ARG A 78 -5.41 1.15 -4.55
N LEU A 79 -4.52 0.74 -3.64
CA LEU A 79 -3.12 0.42 -3.96
C LEU A 79 -3.00 -0.69 -5.01
N LYS A 80 -3.79 -1.77 -4.87
CA LYS A 80 -3.81 -2.87 -5.84
C LYS A 80 -4.35 -2.44 -7.20
N ALA A 81 -5.33 -1.55 -7.25
CA ALA A 81 -5.84 -0.99 -8.50
C ALA A 81 -4.76 -0.15 -9.22
N GLY A 82 -4.03 0.69 -8.48
CA GLY A 82 -2.89 1.44 -9.04
C GLY A 82 -1.81 0.51 -9.57
N TYR A 83 -1.49 -0.57 -8.85
CA TYR A 83 -0.57 -1.61 -9.32
C TYR A 83 -1.01 -2.25 -10.65
N ARG A 84 -2.29 -2.62 -10.78
CA ARG A 84 -2.82 -3.24 -12.01
C ARG A 84 -2.78 -2.31 -13.21
N GLN A 85 -2.94 -1.00 -13.02
CA GLN A 85 -2.81 -0.01 -14.09
C GLN A 85 -1.35 0.22 -14.50
N LEU A 86 -0.41 0.08 -13.55
CA LEU A 86 1.03 0.25 -13.80
C LEU A 86 1.70 -1.00 -14.38
N ALA A 87 1.13 -2.18 -14.19
CA ALA A 87 1.50 -3.37 -14.93
C ALA A 87 0.88 -3.28 -16.34
N PRO A 88 1.66 -3.30 -17.43
CA PRO A 88 1.05 -3.44 -18.75
C PRO A 88 0.22 -4.73 -18.76
N GLU A 89 -0.97 -4.69 -19.34
CA GLU A 89 -1.92 -5.81 -19.52
C GLU A 89 -1.36 -6.99 -20.36
N LYS A 90 -0.08 -7.34 -20.26
CA LYS A 90 0.51 -8.50 -20.94
C LYS A 90 0.28 -9.82 -20.19
N THR A 91 -0.93 -10.03 -19.69
CA THR A 91 -1.45 -11.35 -19.26
C THR A 91 -2.97 -11.45 -19.44
N ALA A 92 -3.55 -10.82 -20.47
CA ALA A 92 -4.94 -11.05 -20.87
C ALA A 92 -5.12 -11.40 -22.35
N GLN A 93 -4.04 -11.76 -23.07
CA GLN A 93 -4.10 -12.29 -24.43
C GLN A 93 -3.03 -13.37 -24.63
N THR A 94 -3.30 -14.61 -24.23
CA THR A 94 -2.71 -15.86 -24.78
C THR A 94 -3.35 -17.06 -24.08
N SER A 95 -4.58 -17.36 -24.46
CA SER A 95 -5.17 -18.69 -24.37
C SER A 95 -6.49 -18.60 -25.10
N LEU A 96 -6.45 -18.79 -26.41
CA LEU A 96 -7.45 -19.45 -27.25
C LEU A 96 -6.82 -19.45 -28.66
N GLU A 97 -5.79 -20.28 -28.83
CA GLU A 97 -5.57 -20.98 -30.10
C GLU A 97 -6.30 -22.31 -30.02
#